data_AF-A0A2U2NBI9-F1
#
_entry.id   AF-A0A2U2NBI9-F1
#
_cell.length_a   1.000
_cell.length_b   1.000
_cell.length_c   1.000
_cell.angle_alpha   90.00
_cell.angle_beta   90.00
_cell.angle_gamma   90.00
#
_symmetry.space_group_name_H-M   'P 1'
#
loop_
_entity.id
_entity.type
_entity.pdbx_description
1 polymer ?
#
loop_
_entity_poly.entity_id
_entity_poly.type
_entity_poly.pdbx_seq_one_letter_code
_entity_poly.pdbx_strand_id
1 'polypeptide(L)'
;MKRTRTAILASITVLAVLLGTIALMWSMDRIPLFSAANSSGNRSVQSQEITPGEDQSEMKRAVPESAVLHDPKELAGLNAGVDDTYPGDEWSCKAAGEEADSLPECADKVNRTETNNTGRVILDVPQRVQETGYWCVPGALQMVLAYKGIDASQTTLAERMNTKPVTGTEYVDLARVANAYLFGEETATPSGAGYRVQTIAIGDRDPSVAQTFADRVKADLADDYPVFAAVDVHVLYPWFGHGNHVVVVMGYDTDETGTITQYHILDPSYNMQDPVHAGHKVVDAATMMSAIVDNEEPAYIW
;
A
#
# COMPACT_ATOMS: atom_id res chain seq x y z
N MET A 1 -68.74 3.19 13.00
CA MET A 1 -67.43 3.46 12.39
C MET A 1 -66.77 2.13 12.01
N LYS A 2 -66.44 1.99 10.72
CA LYS A 2 -65.48 1.06 10.05
C LYS A 2 -65.46 -0.40 10.55
N ARG A 3 -66.34 -1.26 10.01
CA ARG A 3 -66.08 -2.23 8.90
C ARG A 3 -64.85 -3.12 9.17
N THR A 4 -65.05 -4.36 9.67
CA THR A 4 -65.16 -5.65 8.92
C THR A 4 -63.87 -6.03 8.18
N ARG A 5 -63.38 -7.27 8.14
CA ARG A 5 -63.78 -8.59 8.65
C ARG A 5 -62.64 -9.55 8.21
N THR A 6 -62.31 -10.54 9.05
CA THR A 6 -62.19 -11.96 8.69
C THR A 6 -61.16 -12.43 7.64
N ALA A 7 -60.24 -13.33 8.06
CA ALA A 7 -60.00 -14.68 7.50
C ALA A 7 -58.68 -15.23 8.10
N ILE A 8 -58.68 -16.27 8.96
CA ILE A 8 -58.68 -17.72 8.66
C ILE A 8 -57.35 -18.14 7.98
N LEU A 9 -56.37 -18.64 8.74
CA LEU A 9 -56.09 -20.07 9.03
C LEU A 9 -55.65 -20.89 7.80
N ALA A 10 -54.39 -21.33 7.76
CA ALA A 10 -54.01 -22.66 7.29
C ALA A 10 -52.54 -22.97 7.63
N SER A 11 -52.35 -24.18 8.15
CA SER A 11 -51.13 -24.80 8.64
C SER A 11 -50.46 -25.68 7.55
N ILE A 12 -49.25 -26.22 7.86
CA ILE A 12 -48.77 -27.61 7.61
C ILE A 12 -47.41 -27.76 6.85
N THR A 13 -46.53 -28.56 7.51
CA THR A 13 -45.38 -29.41 7.06
C THR A 13 -44.08 -28.75 6.55
N VAL A 14 -42.92 -28.90 7.24
CA VAL A 14 -42.04 -30.09 7.49
C VAL A 14 -41.27 -30.53 6.24
N LEU A 15 -39.93 -30.34 6.24
CA LEU A 15 -38.96 -31.45 6.14
C LEU A 15 -37.53 -30.98 6.45
N ALA A 16 -36.92 -31.61 7.46
CA ALA A 16 -35.48 -31.58 7.72
C ALA A 16 -34.86 -32.84 7.11
N VAL A 17 -33.70 -32.72 6.46
CA VAL A 17 -32.82 -33.86 6.14
C VAL A 17 -31.40 -33.47 6.55
N LEU A 18 -30.81 -34.32 7.38
CA LEU A 18 -29.51 -34.21 8.02
C LEU A 18 -28.74 -35.50 7.69
N LEU A 19 -27.40 -35.37 7.53
CA LEU A 19 -26.36 -36.42 7.52
C LEU A 19 -26.20 -37.19 6.20
N GLY A 20 -25.01 -37.54 5.69
CA GLY A 20 -23.64 -37.38 6.17
C GLY A 20 -22.68 -38.34 5.42
N THR A 21 -21.43 -37.89 5.20
CA THR A 21 -20.14 -38.64 5.09
C THR A 21 -19.92 -39.75 4.03
N ILE A 22 -18.77 -39.71 3.33
CA ILE A 22 -17.61 -40.62 3.49
C ILE A 22 -16.52 -40.35 2.43
N ALA A 23 -15.26 -40.40 2.89
CA ALA A 23 -14.01 -40.25 2.18
C ALA A 23 -13.59 -41.48 1.33
N LEU A 24 -12.68 -41.29 0.38
CA LEU A 24 -11.75 -42.34 -0.06
C LEU A 24 -10.46 -41.76 -0.68
N MET A 25 -9.33 -42.07 -0.02
CA MET A 25 -7.94 -41.97 -0.45
C MET A 25 -7.57 -43.06 -1.47
N TRP A 26 -6.75 -42.75 -2.48
CA TRP A 26 -5.74 -43.61 -3.16
C TRP A 26 -4.73 -42.61 -3.80
N SER A 27 -3.51 -42.37 -3.31
CA SER A 27 -2.27 -43.17 -3.18
C SER A 27 -1.54 -43.53 -4.50
N MET A 28 -0.27 -43.11 -4.54
CA MET A 28 0.92 -43.66 -5.22
C MET A 28 1.38 -43.12 -6.60
N ASP A 29 2.59 -42.56 -6.52
CA ASP A 29 3.78 -42.74 -7.35
C ASP A 29 3.76 -42.33 -8.83
N ARG A 30 4.66 -41.40 -9.21
CA ARG A 30 5.96 -41.75 -9.83
C ARG A 30 6.84 -40.51 -10.05
N ILE A 31 8.02 -40.55 -9.42
CA ILE A 31 9.25 -39.87 -9.86
C ILE A 31 9.81 -40.65 -11.06
N PRO A 32 10.49 -39.97 -12.00
CA PRO A 32 11.66 -40.58 -12.63
C PRO A 32 12.92 -39.76 -12.41
N LEU A 33 13.94 -40.44 -11.85
CA LEU A 33 15.34 -40.05 -11.87
C LEU A 33 15.91 -40.19 -13.30
N PHE A 34 16.81 -39.28 -13.63
CA PHE A 34 17.95 -39.35 -14.57
C PHE A 34 18.05 -40.52 -15.56
N SER A 35 18.24 -40.15 -16.83
CA SER A 35 19.13 -40.90 -17.75
C SER A 35 20.09 -39.92 -18.43
N ALA A 36 21.37 -40.10 -18.16
CA ALA A 36 22.46 -39.49 -18.90
C ALA A 36 22.57 -40.13 -20.29
N ALA A 37 22.73 -39.31 -21.32
CA ALA A 37 23.27 -39.75 -22.61
C ALA A 37 24.32 -38.73 -23.06
N ASN A 38 25.56 -39.20 -23.08
CA ASN A 38 26.74 -38.50 -23.54
C ASN A 38 26.79 -38.61 -25.07
N SER A 39 26.93 -37.51 -25.80
CA SER A 39 27.44 -37.57 -27.18
C SER A 39 28.36 -36.39 -27.46
N SER A 40 29.63 -36.73 -27.62
CA SER A 40 30.73 -35.92 -28.11
C SER A 40 30.45 -35.30 -29.48
N GLY A 41 30.68 -33.99 -29.62
CA GLY A 41 30.68 -33.27 -30.89
C GLY A 41 31.62 -32.07 -30.81
N ASN A 42 32.90 -32.30 -31.07
CA ASN A 42 33.93 -31.28 -31.13
C ASN A 42 33.76 -30.44 -32.41
N ARG A 43 33.51 -29.12 -32.28
CA ARG A 43 33.70 -28.17 -33.39
C ARG A 43 34.19 -26.83 -32.84
N SER A 44 35.48 -26.60 -33.07
CA SER A 44 36.14 -25.30 -33.08
C SER A 44 35.42 -24.37 -34.07
N VAL A 45 35.00 -23.20 -33.62
CA VAL A 45 34.77 -22.03 -34.49
C VAL A 45 35.38 -20.80 -33.84
N GLN A 46 36.20 -20.13 -34.66
CA GLN A 46 36.94 -18.91 -34.42
C GLN A 46 36.10 -17.75 -33.86
N SER A 47 36.76 -16.98 -33.00
CA SER A 47 36.39 -15.63 -32.62
C SER A 47 36.07 -14.76 -33.83
N GLN A 48 34.88 -14.17 -33.84
CA GLN A 48 34.60 -12.95 -34.60
C GLN A 48 34.33 -11.83 -33.61
N GLU A 49 35.17 -10.82 -33.74
CA GLU A 49 35.10 -9.52 -33.10
C GLU A 49 33.81 -8.82 -33.56
N ILE A 50 32.87 -8.61 -32.63
CA ILE A 50 31.68 -7.80 -32.86
C ILE A 50 31.97 -6.43 -32.27
N THR A 51 32.04 -5.43 -33.14
CA THR A 51 32.10 -4.01 -32.82
C THR A 51 30.89 -3.58 -31.97
N PRO A 52 31.03 -2.69 -30.98
CA PRO A 52 29.89 -2.21 -30.19
C PRO A 52 28.98 -1.35 -31.08
N GLY A 53 27.80 -1.89 -31.40
CA GLY A 53 26.65 -1.07 -31.81
C GLY A 53 26.01 -0.52 -30.55
N GLU A 54 25.73 0.78 -30.56
CA GLU A 54 25.03 1.53 -29.51
C GLU A 54 23.76 0.79 -29.09
N ASP A 55 23.77 0.22 -27.88
CA ASP A 55 22.58 -0.33 -27.24
C ASP A 55 22.02 0.69 -26.25
N GLN A 56 20.74 0.95 -26.41
CA GLN A 56 19.95 1.87 -25.62
C GLN A 56 19.61 1.24 -24.26
N SER A 57 19.39 2.11 -23.28
CA SER A 57 18.74 1.84 -21.99
C SER A 57 19.59 1.17 -20.89
N GLU A 58 20.53 1.93 -20.34
CA GLU A 58 20.73 1.89 -18.88
C GLU A 58 19.52 2.56 -18.21
N MET A 59 18.39 1.85 -18.12
CA MET A 59 17.36 2.22 -17.16
C MET A 59 17.91 1.87 -15.79
N LYS A 60 18.22 2.90 -14.98
CA LYS A 60 18.61 2.75 -13.57
C LYS A 60 17.55 1.89 -12.87
N ARG A 61 17.87 0.63 -12.62
CA ARG A 61 17.19 -0.18 -11.62
C ARG A 61 17.25 0.60 -10.31
N ALA A 62 16.14 0.65 -9.57
CA ALA A 62 16.07 1.29 -8.26
C ALA A 62 17.33 0.97 -7.45
N VAL A 63 17.97 2.01 -6.92
CA VAL A 63 19.16 1.91 -6.08
C VAL A 63 18.97 0.77 -5.09
N PRO A 64 19.93 -0.16 -4.92
CA PRO A 64 19.80 -1.21 -3.92
C PRO A 64 19.49 -0.56 -2.57
N GLU A 65 18.32 -0.87 -2.05
CA GLU A 65 17.76 -0.29 -0.84
C GLU A 65 18.76 -0.55 0.31
N SER A 66 19.27 0.51 0.91
CA SER A 66 20.41 0.42 1.82
C SER A 66 19.98 -0.29 3.10
N ALA A 67 20.62 -1.43 3.40
CA ALA A 67 20.44 -2.13 4.68
C ALA A 67 21.07 -1.41 5.88
N VAL A 68 21.67 -0.23 5.67
CA VAL A 68 22.26 0.59 6.72
C VAL A 68 21.15 1.15 7.60
N LEU A 69 21.29 0.94 8.91
CA LEU A 69 20.43 1.55 9.92
C LEU A 69 20.87 3.00 10.14
N HIS A 70 19.94 3.93 9.94
CA HIS A 70 20.12 5.35 10.20
C HIS A 70 19.71 5.70 11.64
N ASP A 71 20.39 6.67 12.28
CA ASP A 71 20.04 7.11 13.63
C ASP A 71 18.68 7.84 13.60
N PRO A 72 17.68 7.40 14.39
CA PRO A 72 16.38 8.08 14.47
C PRO A 72 16.48 9.57 14.82
N LYS A 73 17.52 9.98 15.55
CA LYS A 73 17.75 11.40 15.90
C LYS A 73 18.22 12.23 14.71
N GLU A 74 18.99 11.64 13.81
CA GLU A 74 19.40 12.31 12.56
C GLU A 74 18.20 12.47 11.63
N LEU A 75 17.36 11.44 11.54
CA LEU A 75 16.13 11.48 10.75
C LEU A 75 15.06 12.39 11.36
N ALA A 76 14.97 12.50 12.69
CA ALA A 76 14.08 13.44 13.36
C ALA A 76 14.42 14.91 13.03
N GLY A 77 15.67 15.20 12.64
CA GLY A 77 16.07 16.49 12.10
C GLY A 77 15.36 16.86 10.79
N LEU A 78 14.92 15.87 9.99
CA LEU A 78 14.08 16.10 8.80
C LEU A 78 12.66 16.55 9.16
N ASN A 79 12.22 16.29 10.39
CA ASN A 79 10.87 16.61 10.89
C ASN A 79 10.83 17.82 11.83
N ALA A 80 11.92 18.58 11.94
CA ALA A 80 11.99 19.74 12.83
C ALA A 80 11.39 20.99 12.18
N GLY A 81 10.19 21.40 12.63
CA GLY A 81 9.56 22.67 12.24
C GLY A 81 8.56 22.61 11.08
N VAL A 82 7.97 21.44 10.84
CA VAL A 82 6.96 21.20 9.79
C VAL A 82 5.71 22.04 10.08
N ASP A 83 5.33 22.86 9.10
CA ASP A 83 4.10 23.64 9.06
C ASP A 83 3.00 22.72 8.50
N ASP A 84 1.91 22.55 9.24
CA ASP A 84 0.77 21.68 8.95
C ASP A 84 -0.16 22.23 7.85
N THR A 85 0.17 23.39 7.27
CA THR A 85 -0.60 24.01 6.19
C THR A 85 -0.04 23.68 4.79
N TYR A 86 -0.42 22.51 4.25
CA TYR A 86 -0.07 22.09 2.87
C TYR A 86 -0.79 22.91 1.77
N PRO A 87 -0.07 23.50 0.78
CA PRO A 87 -0.69 24.20 -0.35
C PRO A 87 -0.63 23.49 -1.71
N GLY A 88 -0.01 22.31 -1.86
CA GLY A 88 0.00 21.58 -3.14
C GLY A 88 1.34 21.03 -3.62
N ASP A 89 1.23 20.36 -4.76
CA ASP A 89 2.20 19.71 -5.67
C ASP A 89 3.56 20.41 -5.95
N GLU A 90 3.83 21.63 -5.48
CA GLU A 90 5.06 22.36 -5.84
C GLU A 90 6.36 21.66 -5.39
N TRP A 91 6.27 20.80 -4.38
CA TRP A 91 7.38 20.02 -3.85
C TRP A 91 7.91 18.97 -4.84
N SER A 92 7.03 18.20 -5.49
CA SER A 92 7.44 17.07 -6.34
C SER A 92 8.32 17.54 -7.50
N CYS A 93 7.95 18.67 -8.10
CA CYS A 93 8.70 19.29 -9.19
C CYS A 93 10.05 19.84 -8.76
N LYS A 94 10.20 20.25 -7.50
CA LYS A 94 11.49 20.71 -6.98
C LYS A 94 12.42 19.53 -6.68
N ALA A 95 11.87 18.40 -6.22
CA ALA A 95 12.63 17.18 -5.94
C ALA A 95 13.12 16.48 -7.21
N ALA A 96 12.35 16.54 -8.29
CA ALA A 96 12.70 15.95 -9.60
C ALA A 96 13.88 16.64 -10.32
N GLY A 97 14.30 17.83 -9.87
CA GLY A 97 15.49 18.50 -10.42
C GLY A 97 15.39 18.75 -11.93
N GLU A 98 16.40 18.32 -12.70
CA GLU A 98 16.42 18.45 -14.16
C GLU A 98 15.36 17.58 -14.87
N GLU A 99 14.81 16.56 -14.20
CA GLU A 99 13.77 15.69 -14.75
C GLU A 99 12.37 16.33 -14.63
N ALA A 100 12.22 17.39 -13.82
CA ALA A 100 10.97 18.11 -13.62
C ALA A 100 10.35 18.60 -14.94
N ASP A 101 11.18 19.03 -15.89
CA ASP A 101 10.72 19.54 -17.20
C ASP A 101 10.05 18.47 -18.07
N SER A 102 10.23 17.19 -17.73
CA SER A 102 9.64 16.03 -18.42
C SER A 102 8.40 15.47 -17.73
N LEU A 103 8.07 15.95 -16.52
CA LEU A 103 6.94 15.47 -15.74
C LEU A 103 5.67 16.27 -16.08
N PRO A 104 4.57 15.63 -16.54
CA PRO A 104 3.32 16.33 -16.87
C PRO A 104 2.75 17.14 -15.71
N GLU A 105 2.95 16.68 -14.48
CA GLU A 105 2.54 17.36 -13.24
C GLU A 105 3.32 18.65 -12.95
N CYS A 106 4.49 18.82 -13.58
CA CYS A 106 5.35 19.99 -13.47
C CYS A 106 5.25 20.93 -14.69
N ALA A 107 4.71 20.44 -15.79
CA ALA A 107 4.64 21.14 -17.07
C ALA A 107 3.48 22.16 -17.17
N ASP A 108 2.43 22.07 -16.36
CA ASP A 108 1.22 22.93 -16.50
C ASP A 108 0.77 23.58 -15.18
N LYS A 109 1.31 24.77 -14.87
CA LYS A 109 0.90 25.62 -13.73
C LYS A 109 -0.30 26.56 -14.01
N VAL A 110 -1.09 26.35 -15.06
CA VAL A 110 -2.19 27.31 -15.42
C VAL A 110 -3.58 26.68 -15.49
N ASN A 111 -3.71 25.35 -15.45
CA ASN A 111 -5.00 24.69 -15.65
C ASN A 111 -5.24 23.45 -14.76
N ARG A 112 -4.54 23.30 -13.63
CA ARG A 112 -5.00 22.37 -12.60
C ARG A 112 -6.29 22.99 -12.06
N THR A 113 -7.42 22.47 -12.56
CA THR A 113 -8.75 22.92 -12.15
C THR A 113 -8.76 22.80 -10.64
N GLU A 114 -8.94 23.93 -9.92
CA GLU A 114 -9.22 23.87 -8.49
C GLU A 114 -10.36 22.87 -8.35
N THR A 115 -10.03 21.72 -7.78
CA THR A 115 -11.03 20.71 -7.52
C THR A 115 -11.88 21.36 -6.45
N ASN A 116 -13.15 21.63 -6.74
CA ASN A 116 -14.09 22.24 -5.80
C ASN A 116 -14.33 21.24 -4.64
N ASN A 117 -13.33 21.08 -3.79
CA ASN A 117 -13.36 20.24 -2.61
C ASN A 117 -14.22 20.98 -1.59
N THR A 118 -15.27 20.32 -1.14
CA THR A 118 -16.27 20.89 -0.22
C THR A 118 -16.27 20.21 1.13
N GLY A 119 -15.58 19.07 1.26
CA GLY A 119 -15.34 18.37 2.51
C GLY A 119 -13.88 17.95 2.63
N ARG A 120 -13.37 17.96 3.87
CA ARG A 120 -12.03 17.47 4.23
C ARG A 120 -12.12 16.68 5.54
N VAL A 121 -11.48 15.52 5.57
CA VAL A 121 -11.25 14.73 6.78
C VAL A 121 -9.76 14.44 6.87
N ILE A 122 -9.15 14.72 8.01
CA ILE A 122 -7.73 14.44 8.26
C ILE A 122 -7.53 14.09 9.73
N LEU A 123 -6.78 13.01 9.97
CA LEU A 123 -6.30 12.63 11.30
C LEU A 123 -4.90 13.22 11.51
N ASP A 124 -4.61 13.70 12.72
CA ASP A 124 -3.32 14.29 13.08
C ASP A 124 -2.27 13.21 13.38
N VAL A 125 -1.98 12.38 12.37
CA VAL A 125 -1.01 11.28 12.49
C VAL A 125 0.40 11.87 12.47
N PRO A 126 1.26 11.60 13.48
CA PRO A 126 2.60 12.17 13.52
C PRO A 126 3.52 11.49 12.51
N GLN A 127 4.27 12.29 11.74
CA GLN A 127 5.26 11.80 10.78
C GLN A 127 6.43 11.06 11.47
N ARG A 128 6.79 9.89 10.93
CA ARG A 128 7.99 9.11 11.30
C ARG A 128 8.68 8.59 10.05
N VAL A 129 9.99 8.83 9.98
CA VAL A 129 10.82 8.45 8.84
C VAL A 129 11.36 7.03 9.04
N GLN A 130 11.33 6.18 8.01
CA GLN A 130 11.88 4.84 8.05
C GLN A 130 13.39 4.86 8.32
N GLU A 131 13.85 4.00 9.22
CA GLU A 131 15.25 3.97 9.68
C GLU A 131 16.17 3.13 8.78
N THR A 132 15.61 2.36 7.86
CA THR A 132 16.35 1.62 6.82
C THR A 132 15.62 1.76 5.49
N GLY A 133 16.34 1.53 4.38
CA GLY A 133 15.70 1.32 3.09
C GLY A 133 15.11 -0.08 3.01
N TYR A 134 14.13 -0.43 3.83
CA TYR A 134 13.19 -1.57 3.66
C TYR A 134 12.18 -1.61 4.83
N TRP A 135 12.25 -0.62 5.72
CA TRP A 135 11.37 -0.44 6.87
C TRP A 135 10.21 0.52 6.61
N CYS A 136 9.73 0.63 5.37
CA CYS A 136 8.52 1.41 5.06
C CYS A 136 7.33 0.96 5.91
N VAL A 137 7.12 -0.35 6.06
CA VAL A 137 6.05 -0.92 6.90
C VAL A 137 6.26 -0.66 8.40
N PRO A 138 7.43 -0.95 9.03
CA PRO A 138 7.73 -0.51 10.40
C PRO A 138 7.54 0.99 10.65
N GLY A 139 8.01 1.85 9.74
CA GLY A 139 7.84 3.30 9.85
C GLY A 139 6.36 3.71 9.78
N ALA A 140 5.61 3.17 8.83
CA ALA A 140 4.18 3.38 8.71
C ALA A 140 3.42 2.95 9.98
N LEU A 141 3.67 1.75 10.50
CA LEU A 141 3.03 1.29 11.73
C LEU A 141 3.42 2.15 12.93
N GLN A 142 4.68 2.59 13.02
CA GLN A 142 5.12 3.49 14.08
C GLN A 142 4.32 4.80 14.09
N MET A 143 4.01 5.38 12.92
CA MET A 143 3.16 6.58 12.82
C MET A 143 1.76 6.33 13.40
N VAL A 144 1.10 5.24 13.00
CA VAL A 144 -0.25 4.88 13.47
C VAL A 144 -0.27 4.55 14.97
N LEU A 145 0.75 3.86 15.49
CA LEU A 145 0.86 3.59 16.92
C LEU A 145 1.09 4.88 17.71
N ALA A 146 1.96 5.76 17.24
CA ALA A 146 2.22 7.05 17.88
C ALA A 146 0.97 7.93 17.90
N TYR A 147 0.17 7.92 16.83
CA TYR A 147 -1.16 8.56 16.80
C TYR A 147 -2.07 8.05 17.92
N LYS A 148 -2.03 6.75 18.20
CA LYS A 148 -2.77 6.11 19.30
C LYS A 148 -2.11 6.23 20.68
N GLY A 149 -1.05 7.06 20.80
CA GLY A 149 -0.33 7.27 22.04
C GLY A 149 0.56 6.09 22.47
N ILE A 150 0.88 5.18 21.55
CA ILE A 150 1.73 4.01 21.78
C ILE A 150 3.11 4.26 21.19
N ASP A 151 4.13 4.25 22.03
CA ASP A 151 5.52 4.36 21.59
C ASP A 151 6.12 2.97 21.31
N ALA A 152 6.65 2.79 20.10
CA ALA A 152 7.32 1.57 19.66
C ALA A 152 8.45 1.92 18.69
N SER A 153 9.62 1.32 18.85
CA SER A 153 10.73 1.52 17.90
C SER A 153 10.53 0.72 16.61
N GLN A 154 11.01 1.23 15.49
CA GLN A 154 10.93 0.50 14.22
C GLN A 154 11.70 -0.82 14.26
N THR A 155 12.81 -0.90 15.01
CA THR A 155 13.50 -2.17 15.26
C THR A 155 12.59 -3.20 15.93
N THR A 156 11.86 -2.82 16.99
CA THR A 156 10.93 -3.73 17.68
C THR A 156 9.80 -4.15 16.74
N LEU A 157 9.26 -3.21 15.96
CA LEU A 157 8.20 -3.51 14.99
C LEU A 157 8.70 -4.44 13.88
N ALA A 158 9.89 -4.17 13.33
CA ALA A 158 10.52 -4.98 12.30
C ALA A 158 10.75 -6.43 12.76
N GLU A 159 11.25 -6.61 13.99
CA GLU A 159 11.40 -7.95 14.58
C GLU A 159 10.05 -8.65 14.74
N ARG A 160 9.04 -7.95 15.29
CA ARG A 160 7.70 -8.54 15.49
C ARG A 160 6.98 -8.86 14.19
N MET A 161 7.21 -8.10 13.13
CA MET A 161 6.62 -8.30 11.80
C MET A 161 7.49 -9.18 10.89
N ASN A 162 8.59 -9.74 11.40
CA ASN A 162 9.49 -10.57 10.60
C ASN A 162 9.99 -9.87 9.32
N THR A 163 10.25 -8.57 9.42
CA THR A 163 10.73 -7.73 8.31
C THR A 163 12.12 -8.15 7.87
N LYS A 164 12.31 -8.33 6.56
CA LYS A 164 13.56 -8.83 5.98
C LYS A 164 14.17 -7.81 5.01
N PRO A 165 15.50 -7.66 4.96
CA PRO A 165 16.17 -6.72 4.05
C PRO A 165 15.86 -6.88 2.56
N VAL A 166 15.46 -8.08 2.12
CA VAL A 166 15.26 -8.38 0.69
C VAL A 166 13.79 -8.31 0.29
N THR A 167 12.88 -8.70 1.18
CA THR A 167 11.45 -8.86 0.88
C THR A 167 10.57 -7.88 1.64
N GLY A 168 11.14 -7.00 2.46
CA GLY A 168 10.37 -6.11 3.32
C GLY A 168 9.52 -6.88 4.33
N THR A 169 8.27 -6.45 4.50
CA THR A 169 7.32 -6.98 5.48
C THR A 169 6.08 -7.51 4.78
N GLU A 170 5.67 -8.73 5.11
CA GLU A 170 4.41 -9.30 4.63
C GLU A 170 3.21 -8.54 5.23
N TYR A 171 2.19 -8.22 4.42
CA TYR A 171 1.03 -7.44 4.90
C TYR A 171 0.24 -8.15 6.01
N VAL A 172 0.27 -9.48 6.02
CA VAL A 172 -0.35 -10.27 7.09
C VAL A 172 0.37 -10.08 8.43
N ASP A 173 1.68 -9.87 8.42
CA ASP A 173 2.45 -9.56 9.61
C ASP A 173 2.22 -8.12 10.09
N LEU A 174 2.07 -7.16 9.17
CA LEU A 174 1.60 -5.81 9.49
C LEU A 174 0.25 -5.85 10.22
N ALA A 175 -0.77 -6.47 9.61
CA ALA A 175 -2.11 -6.55 10.19
C ALA A 175 -2.08 -7.24 11.56
N ARG A 176 -1.32 -8.35 11.67
CA ARG A 176 -1.18 -9.10 12.93
C ARG A 176 -0.58 -8.26 14.05
N VAL A 177 0.52 -7.57 13.79
CA VAL A 177 1.21 -6.77 14.81
C VAL A 177 0.42 -5.51 15.15
N ALA A 178 -0.15 -4.82 14.16
CA ALA A 178 -1.07 -3.71 14.39
C ALA A 178 -2.22 -4.12 15.31
N ASN A 179 -2.82 -5.29 15.04
CA ASN A 179 -3.93 -5.79 15.84
C ASN A 179 -3.55 -6.10 17.28
N ALA A 180 -2.39 -6.72 17.48
CA ALA A 180 -1.89 -7.02 18.82
C ALA A 180 -1.71 -5.76 19.68
N TYR A 181 -1.26 -4.64 19.08
CA TYR A 181 -1.10 -3.38 19.79
C TYR A 181 -2.44 -2.67 20.05
N LEU A 182 -3.34 -2.66 19.06
CA LEU A 182 -4.50 -1.77 19.07
C LEU A 182 -5.78 -2.43 19.59
N PHE A 183 -5.89 -3.75 19.47
CA PHE A 183 -7.11 -4.49 19.81
C PHE A 183 -6.85 -5.64 20.80
N GLY A 184 -5.58 -5.92 21.14
CA GLY A 184 -5.19 -6.94 22.10
C GLY A 184 -5.27 -8.38 21.57
N GLU A 185 -5.55 -8.55 20.28
CA GLU A 185 -5.65 -9.84 19.60
C GLU A 185 -4.86 -9.78 18.29
N GLU A 186 -4.19 -10.86 17.90
CA GLU A 186 -3.38 -10.87 16.67
C GLU A 186 -4.21 -11.03 15.40
N THR A 187 -5.35 -11.71 15.48
CA THR A 187 -6.20 -11.98 14.31
C THR A 187 -7.54 -11.27 14.48
N ALA A 188 -7.87 -10.39 13.54
CA ALA A 188 -9.19 -9.79 13.48
C ALA A 188 -10.24 -10.90 13.25
N THR A 189 -11.25 -10.99 14.12
CA THR A 189 -12.39 -11.85 13.85
C THR A 189 -13.19 -11.30 12.66
N PRO A 190 -13.90 -12.13 11.88
CA PRO A 190 -14.61 -11.65 10.68
C PRO A 190 -15.57 -10.47 10.91
N SER A 191 -16.11 -10.34 12.13
CA SER A 191 -17.06 -9.30 12.53
C SER A 191 -16.56 -8.40 13.67
N GLY A 192 -15.32 -8.56 14.13
CA GLY A 192 -14.76 -7.79 15.25
C GLY A 192 -13.91 -6.61 14.79
N ALA A 193 -13.46 -5.80 15.74
CA ALA A 193 -12.46 -4.77 15.46
C ALA A 193 -11.11 -5.40 15.05
N GLY A 194 -10.34 -4.70 14.23
CA GLY A 194 -9.04 -5.16 13.77
C GLY A 194 -8.76 -4.82 12.30
N TYR A 195 -7.50 -4.51 12.02
CA TYR A 195 -6.93 -4.39 10.69
C TYR A 195 -6.99 -5.72 9.92
N ARG A 196 -7.30 -5.64 8.63
CA ARG A 196 -7.38 -6.74 7.67
C ARG A 196 -6.63 -6.39 6.41
N VAL A 197 -6.01 -7.40 5.80
CA VAL A 197 -5.41 -7.26 4.47
C VAL A 197 -6.50 -7.44 3.41
N GLN A 198 -6.67 -6.43 2.55
CA GLN A 198 -7.40 -6.56 1.31
C GLN A 198 -6.41 -6.60 0.15
N THR A 199 -6.26 -7.76 -0.48
CA THR A 199 -5.48 -7.90 -1.71
C THR A 199 -6.33 -7.54 -2.92
N ILE A 200 -5.71 -6.96 -3.94
CA ILE A 200 -6.32 -6.62 -5.23
C ILE A 200 -5.56 -7.35 -6.34
N ALA A 201 -6.22 -7.69 -7.44
CA ALA A 201 -5.52 -8.24 -8.60
C ALA A 201 -4.67 -7.13 -9.27
N ILE A 202 -3.45 -7.48 -9.70
CA ILE A 202 -2.56 -6.56 -10.41
C ILE A 202 -3.26 -6.02 -11.66
N GLY A 203 -3.27 -4.70 -11.81
CA GLY A 203 -3.89 -3.99 -12.91
C GLY A 203 -5.42 -4.01 -12.91
N ASP A 204 -6.08 -4.36 -11.80
CA ASP A 204 -7.54 -4.32 -11.73
C ASP A 204 -8.06 -2.88 -11.81
N ARG A 205 -8.78 -2.57 -12.89
CA ARG A 205 -9.35 -1.24 -13.17
C ARG A 205 -10.87 -1.23 -13.05
N ASP A 206 -11.48 -2.24 -12.44
CA ASP A 206 -12.91 -2.20 -12.15
C ASP A 206 -13.21 -1.02 -11.20
N PRO A 207 -14.10 -0.07 -11.57
CA PRO A 207 -14.43 1.08 -10.73
C PRO A 207 -14.92 0.70 -9.32
N SER A 208 -15.48 -0.50 -9.14
CA SER A 208 -15.91 -1.00 -7.83
C SER A 208 -14.74 -1.24 -6.87
N VAL A 209 -13.53 -1.50 -7.36
CA VAL A 209 -12.32 -1.61 -6.54
C VAL A 209 -11.96 -0.26 -5.93
N ALA A 210 -11.94 0.79 -6.76
CA ALA A 210 -11.71 2.16 -6.31
C ALA A 210 -12.79 2.63 -5.33
N GLN A 211 -14.05 2.31 -5.62
CA GLN A 211 -15.16 2.62 -4.72
C GLN A 211 -15.02 1.91 -3.38
N THR A 212 -14.66 0.62 -3.37
CA THR A 212 -14.49 -0.15 -2.13
C THR A 212 -13.35 0.42 -1.28
N PHE A 213 -12.23 0.78 -1.90
CA PHE A 213 -11.13 1.43 -1.19
C PHE A 213 -11.56 2.78 -0.59
N ALA A 214 -12.25 3.62 -1.35
CA ALA A 214 -12.77 4.90 -0.87
C ALA A 214 -13.75 4.73 0.32
N ASP A 215 -14.65 3.74 0.24
CA ASP A 215 -15.61 3.44 1.30
C ASP A 215 -14.91 2.96 2.58
N ARG A 216 -13.83 2.18 2.44
CA ARG A 216 -12.96 1.78 3.58
C ARG A 216 -12.29 2.99 4.20
N VAL A 217 -11.57 3.78 3.42
CA VAL A 217 -10.91 5.00 3.92
C VAL A 217 -11.88 5.90 4.69
N LYS A 218 -13.10 6.10 4.18
CA LYS A 218 -14.13 6.89 4.89
C LYS A 218 -14.54 6.26 6.22
N ALA A 219 -14.85 4.95 6.23
CA ALA A 219 -15.30 4.26 7.42
C ALA A 219 -14.21 4.21 8.49
N ASP A 220 -13.01 3.78 8.10
CA ASP A 220 -11.90 3.56 9.02
C ASP A 220 -11.40 4.88 9.61
N LEU A 221 -11.28 5.96 8.81
CA LEU A 221 -10.92 7.28 9.37
C LEU A 221 -12.02 7.88 10.27
N ALA A 222 -13.30 7.62 9.98
CA ALA A 222 -14.39 8.04 10.87
C ALA A 222 -14.37 7.30 12.21
N ASP A 223 -13.88 6.06 12.22
CA ASP A 223 -13.65 5.25 13.42
C ASP A 223 -12.26 5.50 14.07
N ASP A 224 -11.56 6.54 13.61
CA ASP A 224 -10.26 6.98 14.12
C ASP A 224 -9.07 6.06 13.76
N TYR A 225 -9.16 5.29 12.68
CA TYR A 225 -8.10 4.35 12.25
C TYR A 225 -7.56 4.72 10.85
N PRO A 226 -6.30 5.19 10.75
CA PRO A 226 -5.63 5.38 9.47
C PRO A 226 -5.51 4.08 8.68
N VAL A 227 -5.56 4.16 7.36
CA VAL A 227 -5.44 3.01 6.45
C VAL A 227 -4.01 2.92 5.92
N PHE A 228 -3.45 1.72 5.78
CA PHE A 228 -2.19 1.52 5.09
C PHE A 228 -2.45 1.15 3.63
N ALA A 229 -1.71 1.72 2.69
CA ALA A 229 -1.80 1.38 1.28
C ALA A 229 -0.44 0.92 0.76
N ALA A 230 -0.42 -0.25 0.10
CA ALA A 230 0.71 -0.68 -0.69
C ALA A 230 0.62 -0.04 -2.07
N VAL A 231 1.68 0.65 -2.47
CA VAL A 231 1.73 1.49 -3.66
C VAL A 231 3.01 1.23 -4.45
N ASP A 232 2.92 1.31 -5.77
CA ASP A 232 4.10 1.46 -6.62
C ASP A 232 4.66 2.88 -6.45
N VAL A 233 5.85 2.97 -5.90
CA VAL A 233 6.56 4.24 -5.68
C VAL A 233 6.77 5.02 -6.98
N HIS A 234 6.93 4.35 -8.13
CA HIS A 234 7.10 5.01 -9.43
C HIS A 234 5.82 5.72 -9.88
N VAL A 235 4.65 5.17 -9.56
CA VAL A 235 3.37 5.80 -9.94
C VAL A 235 3.14 7.08 -9.14
N LEU A 236 3.58 7.12 -7.88
CA LEU A 236 3.52 8.34 -7.07
C LEU A 236 4.66 9.32 -7.39
N TYR A 237 5.84 8.80 -7.75
CA TYR A 237 7.06 9.58 -7.97
C TYR A 237 7.82 9.03 -9.20
N PRO A 238 7.52 9.52 -10.42
CA PRO A 238 8.02 8.91 -11.66
C PRO A 238 9.55 8.91 -11.85
N TRP A 239 10.28 9.72 -11.07
CA TRP A 239 11.75 9.75 -11.04
C TRP A 239 12.37 8.62 -10.20
N PHE A 240 11.56 7.84 -9.47
CA PHE A 240 11.98 6.59 -8.84
C PHE A 240 11.77 5.41 -9.79
N GLY A 241 12.56 4.35 -9.61
CA GLY A 241 12.23 3.06 -10.26
C GLY A 241 10.99 2.44 -9.61
N HIS A 242 10.34 1.52 -10.33
CA HIS A 242 9.24 0.71 -9.77
C HIS A 242 9.68 -0.02 -8.50
N GLY A 243 8.78 -0.07 -7.52
CA GLY A 243 9.02 -0.77 -6.27
C GLY A 243 7.85 -0.69 -5.32
N ASN A 244 7.65 -1.78 -4.57
CA ASN A 244 6.64 -1.84 -3.52
C ASN A 244 6.98 -0.91 -2.36
N HIS A 245 6.02 -0.09 -1.95
CA HIS A 245 6.15 0.81 -0.81
C HIS A 245 4.83 0.87 -0.02
N VAL A 246 4.90 1.16 1.28
CA VAL A 246 3.71 1.33 2.11
C VAL A 246 3.64 2.74 2.67
N VAL A 247 2.50 3.39 2.45
CA VAL A 247 2.16 4.73 2.95
C VAL A 247 0.96 4.66 3.89
N VAL A 248 0.80 5.67 4.74
CA VAL A 248 -0.37 5.81 5.62
C VAL A 248 -1.34 6.81 5.01
N VAL A 249 -2.55 6.39 4.70
CA VAL A 249 -3.66 7.28 4.34
C VAL A 249 -4.27 7.81 5.63
N MET A 250 -4.09 9.11 5.86
CA MET A 250 -4.55 9.80 7.08
C MET A 250 -5.74 10.73 6.83
N GLY A 251 -6.11 10.96 5.57
CA GLY A 251 -7.19 11.88 5.23
C GLY A 251 -7.63 11.82 3.78
N TYR A 252 -8.67 12.58 3.47
CA TYR A 252 -9.19 12.76 2.12
C TYR A 252 -9.94 14.09 2.00
N ASP A 253 -10.03 14.56 0.75
CA ASP A 253 -10.93 15.63 0.32
C ASP A 253 -12.07 15.05 -0.52
N THR A 254 -13.25 15.68 -0.46
CA THR A 254 -14.42 15.31 -1.26
C THR A 254 -15.03 16.46 -2.05
N ASP A 255 -15.64 16.15 -3.19
CA ASP A 255 -16.52 17.08 -3.92
C ASP A 255 -17.90 17.25 -3.23
N GLU A 256 -18.78 18.05 -3.83
CA GLU A 256 -20.15 18.30 -3.36
C GLU A 256 -21.03 17.04 -3.24
N THR A 257 -20.71 15.98 -3.98
CA THR A 257 -21.42 14.69 -3.93
C THR A 257 -20.91 13.79 -2.82
N GLY A 258 -19.84 14.20 -2.13
CA GLY A 258 -19.13 13.39 -1.15
C GLY A 258 -18.18 12.37 -1.80
N THR A 259 -17.89 12.47 -3.09
CA THR A 259 -16.94 11.59 -3.78
C THR A 259 -15.52 12.03 -3.42
N ILE A 260 -14.65 11.08 -3.06
CA ILE A 260 -13.24 11.41 -2.76
C ILE A 260 -12.55 11.85 -4.05
N THR A 261 -11.95 13.04 -4.00
CA THR A 261 -11.17 13.62 -5.09
C THR A 261 -9.67 13.50 -4.84
N GLN A 262 -9.25 13.53 -3.57
CA GLN A 262 -7.85 13.47 -3.16
C GLN A 262 -7.70 12.68 -1.86
N TYR A 263 -6.55 12.02 -1.71
CA TYR A 263 -6.10 11.36 -0.48
C TYR A 263 -4.91 12.12 0.11
N HIS A 264 -4.90 12.24 1.44
CA HIS A 264 -3.77 12.77 2.21
C HIS A 264 -3.00 11.58 2.78
N ILE A 265 -1.73 11.45 2.38
CA ILE A 265 -0.86 10.35 2.79
C ILE A 265 0.36 10.84 3.56
N LEU A 266 0.86 10.02 4.48
CA LEU A 266 2.18 10.15 5.07
C LEU A 266 3.09 9.05 4.52
N ASP A 267 4.18 9.49 3.92
CA ASP A 267 5.21 8.64 3.36
C ASP A 267 6.37 8.49 4.38
N PRO A 268 6.69 7.26 4.83
CA PRO A 268 7.79 7.05 5.76
C PRO A 268 9.17 7.18 5.09
N SER A 269 9.29 7.18 3.76
CA SER A 269 10.58 7.18 3.08
C SER A 269 11.39 8.45 3.36
N TYR A 270 12.65 8.30 3.80
CA TYR A 270 13.56 9.44 3.99
C TYR A 270 13.82 10.21 2.68
N ASN A 271 13.58 9.59 1.51
CA ASN A 271 13.70 10.23 0.22
C ASN A 271 12.52 11.16 -0.13
N MET A 272 11.42 11.06 0.61
CA MET A 272 10.18 11.81 0.39
C MET A 272 9.93 12.90 1.42
N GLN A 273 10.91 13.12 2.31
CA GLN A 273 10.84 14.15 3.33
C GLN A 273 11.27 15.49 2.75
N ASP A 274 10.43 16.51 2.95
CA ASP A 274 10.76 17.88 2.61
C ASP A 274 10.67 18.82 3.82
N PRO A 275 11.40 19.96 3.82
CA PRO A 275 11.44 20.85 4.99
C PRO A 275 10.11 21.51 5.36
N VAL A 276 9.11 21.49 4.48
CA VAL A 276 7.83 22.19 4.67
C VAL A 276 6.74 21.22 5.11
N HIS A 277 6.64 20.05 4.47
CA HIS A 277 5.55 19.08 4.69
C HIS A 277 6.03 17.70 5.16
N ALA A 278 7.35 17.52 5.35
CA ALA A 278 7.96 16.23 5.65
C ALA A 278 7.44 15.13 4.71
N GLY A 279 6.87 14.06 5.25
CA GLY A 279 6.31 12.95 4.46
C GLY A 279 4.88 13.16 3.97
N HIS A 280 4.21 14.26 4.31
CA HIS A 280 2.83 14.50 3.87
C HIS A 280 2.77 14.82 2.37
N LYS A 281 1.95 14.06 1.64
CA LYS A 281 1.61 14.30 0.23
C LYS A 281 0.09 14.26 0.02
N VAL A 282 -0.38 14.98 -0.99
CA VAL A 282 -1.77 14.93 -1.46
C VAL A 282 -1.78 14.34 -2.86
N VAL A 283 -2.56 13.28 -3.04
CA VAL A 283 -2.61 12.50 -4.27
C VAL A 283 -4.05 12.46 -4.75
N ASP A 284 -4.30 12.75 -6.03
CA ASP A 284 -5.66 12.62 -6.57
C ASP A 284 -6.12 11.16 -6.56
N ALA A 285 -7.43 10.96 -6.52
CA ALA A 285 -8.01 9.63 -6.33
C ALA A 285 -7.63 8.63 -7.45
N ALA A 286 -7.46 9.10 -8.68
CA ALA A 286 -7.11 8.24 -9.81
C ALA A 286 -5.64 7.81 -9.75
N THR A 287 -4.74 8.73 -9.40
CA THR A 287 -3.32 8.44 -9.19
C THR A 287 -3.12 7.50 -8.00
N MET A 288 -3.82 7.75 -6.87
CA MET A 288 -3.73 6.86 -5.70
C MET A 288 -4.17 5.43 -6.04
N MET A 289 -5.30 5.28 -6.74
CA MET A 289 -5.75 3.96 -7.15
C MET A 289 -4.82 3.30 -8.16
N SER A 290 -4.26 4.05 -9.10
CA SER A 290 -3.26 3.52 -10.03
C SER A 290 -2.02 3.03 -9.28
N ALA A 291 -1.53 3.79 -8.30
CA ALA A 291 -0.39 3.40 -7.50
C ALA A 291 -0.64 2.10 -6.72
N ILE A 292 -1.86 1.90 -6.21
CA ILE A 292 -2.22 0.64 -5.53
C ILE A 292 -2.27 -0.53 -6.53
N VAL A 293 -3.00 -0.39 -7.63
CA VAL A 293 -3.29 -1.54 -8.52
C VAL A 293 -2.14 -1.90 -9.44
N ASP A 294 -1.24 -0.97 -9.74
CA ASP A 294 -0.03 -1.21 -10.53
C ASP A 294 1.15 -1.72 -9.69
N ASN A 295 1.01 -1.70 -8.36
CA ASN A 295 1.99 -2.29 -7.47
C ASN A 295 2.21 -3.78 -7.77
N GLU A 296 3.41 -4.29 -7.48
CA GLU A 296 3.72 -5.71 -7.64
C GLU A 296 2.93 -6.60 -6.65
N GLU A 297 2.51 -6.02 -5.52
CA GLU A 297 1.69 -6.66 -4.50
C GLU A 297 0.52 -5.73 -4.08
N PRO A 298 -0.51 -5.54 -4.94
CA PRO A 298 -1.59 -4.60 -4.69
C PRO A 298 -2.39 -4.96 -3.44
N ALA A 299 -2.37 -4.07 -2.45
CA ALA A 299 -3.12 -4.25 -1.23
C ALA A 299 -3.37 -2.95 -0.48
N TYR A 300 -4.34 -3.00 0.43
CA TYR A 300 -4.46 -2.04 1.51
C TYR A 300 -4.84 -2.78 2.79
N ILE A 301 -4.50 -2.17 3.94
CA ILE A 301 -4.73 -2.72 5.26
C ILE A 301 -5.61 -1.73 6.03
N TRP A 302 -6.80 -2.19 6.41
CA TRP A 302 -7.89 -1.40 7.00
C TRP A 302 -8.47 -2.11 8.22
#